data_AF-A0A3N7GT37-F1
#
_entry.id   AF-A0A3N7GT37-F1
#
_cell.length_a   1.000
_cell.length_b   1.000
_cell.length_c   1.000
_cell.angle_alpha   90.00
_cell.angle_beta   90.00
_cell.angle_gamma   90.00
#
_symmetry.space_group_name_H-M   'P 1'
#
loop_
_entity.id
_entity.type
_entity.pdbx_description
1 polymer ?
#
loop_
_entity_poly.entity_id
_entity_poly.type
_entity_poly.pdbx_seq_one_letter_code
_entity_poly.pdbx_strand_id
1 'polypeptide(L)'
;MRVLSNSNKNEINLPMSDFNKKEEPNAANSSAESPGPSQEFITALQELYCAEMKKLKFLPALEHLAEHEDLRDAFRDHLLILDQHIARLAEVFRITATPPAEKECDEVDTIVQQGLRVSKEVPERSVFRDLKYITAAQSYQKYELSAYRKLAELAPEAGYPEAAELFTPGIFECEETILDLADISKWIEDDVATGEPQ
;
A
#
# COMPACT_ATOMS: atom_id res chain seq x y z
N MET A 1 -3.86 9.43 42.40
CA MET A 1 -3.67 10.31 41.22
C MET A 1 -3.96 9.47 39.99
N ARG A 2 -5.12 9.65 39.36
CA ARG A 2 -5.46 8.99 38.09
C ARG A 2 -4.91 9.88 36.97
N VAL A 3 -4.04 9.34 36.12
CA VAL A 3 -3.63 9.99 34.87
C VAL A 3 -4.29 9.21 33.74
N LEU A 4 -5.04 9.94 32.94
CA LEU A 4 -5.90 9.46 31.88
C LEU A 4 -5.03 9.00 30.69
N SER A 5 -5.16 7.74 30.28
CA SER A 5 -4.74 7.29 28.96
C SER A 5 -5.85 7.67 27.98
N ASN A 6 -5.58 8.63 27.10
CA ASN A 6 -6.47 9.00 26.02
C ASN A 6 -5.84 8.49 24.71
N SER A 7 -6.30 7.32 24.25
CA SER A 7 -5.95 6.77 22.95
C SER A 7 -6.61 7.62 21.87
N ASN A 8 -5.82 8.38 21.13
CA ASN A 8 -6.30 9.10 19.95
C ASN A 8 -6.40 8.11 18.78
N LYS A 9 -7.60 7.58 18.55
CA LYS A 9 -7.94 6.88 17.31
C LYS A 9 -8.21 7.95 16.25
N ASN A 10 -7.24 8.20 15.37
CA ASN A 10 -7.49 8.95 14.14
C ASN A 10 -8.32 8.04 13.20
N GLU A 11 -9.64 8.09 13.34
CA GLU A 11 -10.54 7.64 12.29
C GLU A 11 -10.51 8.70 11.18
N ILE A 12 -9.84 8.38 10.07
CA ILE A 12 -9.90 9.18 8.85
C ILE A 12 -11.32 8.99 8.29
N ASN A 13 -12.23 9.88 8.69
CA ASN A 13 -13.62 9.84 8.27
C ASN A 13 -13.75 10.63 6.95
N LEU A 14 -13.66 9.92 5.83
CA LEU A 14 -13.98 10.50 4.52
C LEU A 14 -15.50 10.75 4.46
N PRO A 15 -15.96 11.99 4.23
CA PRO A 15 -17.39 12.26 4.11
C PRO A 15 -17.93 11.65 2.81
N MET A 16 -18.55 10.47 2.93
CA MET A 16 -19.31 9.78 1.88
C MET A 16 -20.57 10.55 1.42
N SER A 17 -20.84 11.74 1.97
CA SER A 17 -22.10 12.49 1.76
C SER A 17 -22.21 13.21 0.42
N ASP A 18 -21.11 13.38 -0.32
CA ASP A 18 -21.09 14.32 -1.45
C ASP A 18 -21.33 13.66 -2.82
N PHE A 19 -21.49 12.33 -2.86
CA PHE A 19 -21.65 11.56 -4.11
C PHE A 19 -23.08 11.48 -4.66
N ASN A 20 -24.06 12.17 -4.06
CA ASN A 20 -25.46 11.98 -4.46
C ASN A 20 -25.97 13.05 -5.44
N LYS A 21 -25.61 12.90 -6.72
CA LYS A 21 -26.41 13.39 -7.86
C LYS A 21 -26.59 12.24 -8.86
N LYS A 22 -27.83 11.74 -8.94
CA LYS A 22 -28.27 10.71 -9.88
C LYS A 22 -28.31 11.25 -11.31
N GLU A 23 -27.57 10.60 -12.20
CA GLU A 23 -27.99 10.41 -13.60
C GLU A 23 -28.08 8.91 -13.85
N GLU A 24 -29.23 8.44 -14.36
CA GLU A 24 -29.49 7.03 -14.65
C GLU A 24 -28.85 6.62 -16.00
N PRO A 25 -28.13 5.48 -16.09
CA PRO A 25 -27.71 4.96 -17.38
C PRO A 25 -28.77 4.02 -17.97
N ASN A 26 -29.09 4.31 -19.23
CA ASN A 26 -29.96 3.52 -20.10
C ASN A 26 -29.30 2.17 -20.45
N ALA A 27 -30.07 1.08 -20.30
CA ALA A 27 -29.61 -0.28 -20.55
C ALA A 27 -29.64 -0.62 -22.05
N ALA A 28 -28.48 -0.91 -22.64
CA ALA A 28 -28.32 -1.84 -23.77
C ALA A 28 -26.84 -2.07 -24.11
N ASN A 29 -26.36 -3.31 -23.93
CA ASN A 29 -25.91 -4.22 -25.00
C ASN A 29 -24.80 -5.15 -24.51
N SER A 30 -25.05 -6.47 -24.60
CA SER A 30 -24.11 -7.52 -24.18
C SER A 30 -23.31 -8.04 -25.39
N SER A 31 -22.15 -7.44 -25.60
CA SER A 31 -21.01 -8.03 -26.28
C SER A 31 -19.80 -7.67 -25.43
N ALA A 32 -18.96 -8.63 -25.07
CA ALA A 32 -17.75 -8.37 -24.28
C ALA A 32 -16.74 -7.61 -25.15
N GLU A 33 -17.00 -6.34 -25.40
CA GLU A 33 -16.00 -5.37 -25.81
C GLU A 33 -15.03 -5.19 -24.65
N SER A 34 -13.74 -5.08 -24.97
CA SER A 34 -12.72 -4.70 -23.97
C SER A 34 -13.19 -3.43 -23.27
N PRO A 35 -13.12 -3.35 -21.92
CA PRO A 35 -13.42 -2.11 -21.22
C PRO A 35 -12.58 -0.97 -21.82
N GLY A 36 -13.22 0.18 -22.03
CA GLY A 36 -12.53 1.37 -22.54
C GLY A 36 -11.51 1.92 -21.52
N PRO A 37 -10.58 2.80 -21.95
CA PRO A 37 -9.49 3.33 -21.11
C PRO A 37 -9.96 3.87 -19.75
N SER A 38 -11.11 4.55 -19.70
CA SER A 38 -11.67 5.06 -18.44
C SER A 38 -12.07 3.96 -17.45
N GLN A 39 -12.63 2.85 -17.93
CA GLN A 39 -13.01 1.74 -17.04
C GLN A 39 -11.78 1.01 -16.51
N GLU A 40 -10.74 0.83 -17.34
CA GLU A 40 -9.49 0.23 -16.89
C GLU A 40 -8.80 1.08 -15.83
N PHE A 41 -8.76 2.41 -16.03
CA PHE A 41 -8.21 3.34 -15.04
C PHE A 41 -8.92 3.27 -13.68
N ILE A 42 -10.27 3.34 -13.67
CA ILE A 42 -11.05 3.23 -12.43
C ILE A 42 -10.85 1.88 -11.75
N THR A 43 -10.79 0.81 -12.54
CA THR A 43 -10.57 -0.56 -12.06
C THR A 43 -9.22 -0.69 -11.36
N ALA A 44 -8.15 -0.14 -11.95
CA ALA A 44 -6.81 -0.12 -11.38
C ALA A 44 -6.71 0.81 -10.15
N LEU A 45 -7.43 1.94 -10.16
CA LEU A 45 -7.43 2.89 -9.04
C LEU A 45 -8.05 2.24 -7.79
N GLN A 46 -9.14 1.49 -7.97
CA GLN A 46 -9.76 0.72 -6.89
C GLN A 46 -8.87 -0.44 -6.39
N GLU A 47 -8.11 -1.09 -7.27
CA GLU A 47 -7.14 -2.14 -6.88
C GLU A 47 -6.02 -1.56 -6.01
N LEU A 48 -5.42 -0.45 -6.44
CA LEU A 48 -4.37 0.21 -5.67
C LEU A 48 -4.90 0.71 -4.33
N TYR A 49 -6.08 1.31 -4.29
CA TYR A 49 -6.70 1.72 -3.03
C TYR A 49 -6.93 0.53 -2.08
N CYS A 50 -7.41 -0.60 -2.60
CA CYS A 50 -7.54 -1.80 -1.80
C CYS A 50 -6.20 -2.30 -1.27
N ALA A 51 -5.14 -2.24 -2.09
CA ALA A 51 -3.79 -2.56 -1.65
C ALA A 51 -3.37 -1.66 -0.49
N GLU A 52 -3.41 -0.34 -0.61
CA GLU A 52 -3.02 0.57 0.47
C GLU A 52 -3.83 0.32 1.76
N MET A 53 -5.13 0.04 1.65
CA MET A 53 -5.98 -0.31 2.77
C MET A 53 -5.57 -1.62 3.48
N LYS A 54 -5.08 -2.62 2.75
CA LYS A 54 -4.53 -3.86 3.37
C LYS A 54 -3.19 -3.59 4.04
N LYS A 55 -2.39 -2.66 3.50
CA LYS A 55 -1.08 -2.28 4.04
C LYS A 55 -1.17 -1.71 5.46
N LEU A 56 -2.28 -1.03 5.79
CA LEU A 56 -2.59 -0.52 7.14
C LEU A 56 -2.56 -1.59 8.23
N LYS A 57 -2.81 -2.86 7.88
CA LYS A 57 -2.71 -3.99 8.82
C LYS A 57 -1.39 -4.75 8.67
N PHE A 58 -0.85 -4.79 7.46
CA PHE A 58 0.37 -5.52 7.16
C PHE A 58 1.59 -4.90 7.83
N LEU A 59 1.80 -3.58 7.70
CA LEU A 59 2.97 -2.92 8.29
C LEU A 59 3.02 -3.03 9.82
N PRO A 60 1.94 -2.75 10.58
CA PRO A 60 1.98 -2.94 12.04
C PRO A 60 2.21 -4.40 12.46
N ALA A 61 1.73 -5.36 11.66
CA ALA A 61 2.00 -6.77 11.90
C ALA A 61 3.48 -7.11 11.68
N LEU A 62 4.10 -6.61 10.61
CA LEU A 62 5.53 -6.79 10.38
C LEU A 62 6.37 -6.09 11.45
N GLU A 63 6.01 -4.87 11.87
CA GLU A 63 6.66 -4.14 12.95
C GLU A 63 6.65 -4.91 14.28
N HIS A 64 5.55 -5.60 14.57
CA HIS A 64 5.45 -6.42 15.78
C HIS A 64 6.26 -7.73 15.68
N LEU A 65 6.37 -8.28 14.47
CA LEU A 65 7.03 -9.57 14.24
C LEU A 65 8.54 -9.45 13.99
N ALA A 66 9.01 -8.29 13.55
CA ALA A 66 10.42 -8.02 13.30
C ALA A 66 11.20 -7.91 14.62
N GLU A 67 12.48 -8.28 14.57
CA GLU A 67 13.33 -8.39 15.76
C GLU A 67 14.39 -7.27 15.81
N HIS A 68 14.92 -6.85 14.65
CA HIS A 68 15.85 -5.73 14.56
C HIS A 68 15.12 -4.40 14.73
N GLU A 69 15.65 -3.53 15.59
CA GLU A 69 15.04 -2.23 15.89
C GLU A 69 14.94 -1.35 14.64
N ASP A 70 16.00 -1.27 13.83
CA ASP A 70 16.03 -0.49 12.58
C ASP A 70 14.94 -0.95 11.60
N LEU A 71 14.67 -2.27 11.51
CA LEU A 71 13.61 -2.80 10.65
C LEU A 71 12.22 -2.44 11.18
N ARG A 72 12.04 -2.49 12.50
CA ARG A 72 10.78 -2.06 13.13
C ARG A 72 10.53 -0.57 12.91
N ASP A 73 11.57 0.25 13.06
CA ASP A 73 11.49 1.68 12.85
C ASP A 73 11.13 2.00 11.38
N ALA A 74 11.76 1.34 10.42
CA ALA A 74 11.40 1.48 9.00
C ALA A 74 9.94 1.14 8.71
N PHE A 75 9.37 0.10 9.34
CA PHE A 75 7.94 -0.21 9.18
C PHE A 75 7.02 0.86 9.79
N ARG A 76 7.42 1.52 10.89
CA ARG A 76 6.67 2.65 11.45
C ARG A 76 6.73 3.88 10.55
N ASP A 77 7.91 4.18 10.02
CA ASP A 77 8.09 5.35 9.15
C ASP A 77 7.31 5.17 7.84
N HIS A 78 7.34 3.98 7.24
CA HIS A 78 6.55 3.68 6.04
C HIS A 78 5.02 3.69 6.31
N LEU A 79 4.57 3.49 7.55
CA LEU A 79 3.16 3.65 7.91
C LEU A 79 2.72 5.13 7.81
N LEU A 80 3.60 6.08 8.11
CA LEU A 80 3.32 7.51 7.96
C LEU A 80 3.26 7.95 6.49
N ILE A 81 4.06 7.30 5.64
CA ILE A 81 4.01 7.50 4.18
C ILE A 81 2.69 6.95 3.61
N LEU A 82 2.26 5.77 4.09
CA LEU A 82 0.99 5.16 3.70
C LEU A 82 -0.23 6.07 3.95
N ASP A 83 -0.27 6.82 5.05
CA ASP A 83 -1.35 7.78 5.30
C ASP A 83 -1.43 8.86 4.20
N GLN A 84 -0.29 9.27 3.64
CA GLN A 84 -0.21 10.23 2.54
C GLN A 84 -0.64 9.61 1.21
N HIS A 85 -0.28 8.35 0.96
CA HIS A 85 -0.75 7.57 -0.18
C HIS A 85 -2.28 7.53 -0.23
N ILE A 86 -2.92 7.14 0.88
CA ILE A 86 -4.38 7.04 0.99
C ILE A 86 -5.04 8.41 0.77
N ALA A 87 -4.48 9.47 1.35
CA ALA A 87 -4.99 10.83 1.14
C ALA A 87 -4.91 11.27 -0.33
N ARG A 88 -3.80 10.98 -1.02
CA ARG A 88 -3.64 11.26 -2.46
C ARG A 88 -4.63 10.47 -3.31
N LEU A 89 -4.83 9.19 -3.03
CA LEU A 89 -5.82 8.37 -3.75
C LEU A 89 -7.26 8.87 -3.52
N ALA A 90 -7.59 9.35 -2.32
CA ALA A 90 -8.89 9.95 -2.05
C ALA A 90 -9.15 11.20 -2.91
N GLU A 91 -8.12 12.01 -3.14
CA GLU A 91 -8.19 13.15 -4.05
C GLU A 91 -8.40 12.72 -5.51
N VAL A 92 -7.74 11.65 -5.96
CA VAL A 92 -7.97 11.09 -7.31
C VAL A 92 -9.40 10.58 -7.46
N PHE A 93 -9.97 9.92 -6.45
CA PHE A 93 -11.39 9.53 -6.47
C PHE A 93 -12.33 10.74 -6.58
N ARG A 94 -11.98 11.86 -5.94
CA ARG A 94 -12.73 13.12 -6.06
C ARG A 94 -12.65 13.70 -7.47
N ILE A 95 -11.46 13.70 -8.10
CA ILE A 95 -11.26 14.17 -9.49
C ILE A 95 -12.09 13.37 -10.47
N THR A 96 -12.10 12.04 -10.31
CA THR A 96 -12.82 11.12 -11.19
C THR A 96 -14.32 11.03 -10.91
N ALA A 97 -14.81 11.75 -9.90
CA ALA A 97 -16.18 11.65 -9.38
C ALA A 97 -16.63 10.20 -9.13
N THR A 98 -15.69 9.30 -8.82
CA THR A 98 -15.94 7.88 -8.63
C THR A 98 -15.67 7.52 -7.17
N PRO A 99 -16.60 6.85 -6.47
CA PRO A 99 -16.34 6.42 -5.10
C PRO A 99 -15.34 5.26 -5.07
N PRO A 100 -14.51 5.16 -4.00
CA PRO A 100 -13.77 3.93 -3.74
C PRO A 100 -14.76 2.78 -3.58
N ALA A 101 -14.47 1.66 -4.22
CA ALA A 101 -15.25 0.43 -4.08
C ALA A 101 -14.47 -0.59 -3.28
N GLU A 102 -15.18 -1.40 -2.49
CA GLU A 102 -14.61 -2.62 -1.94
C GLU A 102 -14.31 -3.57 -3.09
N LYS A 103 -13.03 -3.86 -3.30
CA LYS A 103 -12.55 -4.78 -4.32
C LYS A 103 -11.64 -5.81 -3.67
N GLU A 104 -11.65 -7.04 -4.15
CA GLU A 104 -10.62 -8.02 -3.77
C GLU A 104 -9.32 -7.72 -4.52
N CYS A 105 -8.18 -7.87 -3.84
CA CYS A 105 -6.87 -7.78 -4.47
C CYS A 105 -6.05 -9.03 -4.12
N ASP A 106 -6.35 -10.12 -4.83
CA ASP A 106 -5.81 -11.47 -4.61
C ASP A 106 -4.28 -11.51 -4.60
N GLU A 107 -3.64 -10.72 -5.45
CA GLU A 107 -2.17 -10.64 -5.51
C GLU A 107 -1.60 -10.07 -4.21
N VAL A 108 -2.19 -8.98 -3.70
CA VAL A 108 -1.79 -8.36 -2.44
C VAL A 108 -2.10 -9.27 -1.26
N ASP A 109 -3.27 -9.93 -1.27
CA ASP A 109 -3.62 -10.91 -0.26
C ASP A 109 -2.61 -12.05 -0.20
N THR A 110 -2.13 -12.50 -1.36
CA THR A 110 -1.08 -13.52 -1.44
C THR A 110 0.23 -13.02 -0.83
N ILE A 111 0.66 -11.79 -1.17
CA ILE A 111 1.88 -11.18 -0.62
C ILE A 111 1.79 -11.06 0.91
N VAL A 112 0.67 -10.53 1.43
CA VAL A 112 0.42 -10.39 2.88
C VAL A 112 0.46 -11.75 3.57
N GLN A 113 -0.25 -12.74 3.02
CA GLN A 113 -0.27 -14.09 3.58
C GLN A 113 1.12 -14.72 3.62
N GLN A 114 1.92 -14.56 2.55
CA GLN A 114 3.29 -15.06 2.50
C GLN A 114 4.17 -14.37 3.54
N GLY A 115 4.11 -13.03 3.64
CA GLY A 115 4.87 -12.27 4.63
C GLY A 115 4.53 -12.66 6.07
N LEU A 116 3.25 -12.81 6.40
CA LEU A 116 2.84 -13.17 7.76
C LEU A 116 3.11 -14.64 8.10
N ARG A 117 3.14 -15.54 7.10
CA ARG A 117 3.42 -16.96 7.30
C ARG A 117 4.86 -17.23 7.77
N VAL A 118 5.79 -16.32 7.47
CA VAL A 118 7.19 -16.38 7.95
C VAL A 118 7.25 -16.62 9.46
N SER A 119 6.35 -16.01 10.25
CA SER A 119 6.30 -16.19 11.71
C SER A 119 6.04 -17.63 12.17
N LYS A 120 5.47 -18.48 11.30
CA LYS A 120 5.15 -19.88 11.56
C LYS A 120 6.19 -20.83 10.99
N GLU A 121 6.96 -20.38 9.99
CA GLU A 121 7.91 -21.20 9.23
C GLU A 121 9.35 -20.99 9.67
N VAL A 122 9.68 -19.80 10.17
CA VAL A 122 11.02 -19.42 10.59
C VAL A 122 11.01 -19.15 12.09
N PRO A 123 11.92 -19.77 12.87
CA PRO A 123 12.00 -19.56 14.31
C PRO A 123 12.20 -18.09 14.71
N GLU A 124 11.68 -17.73 15.88
CA GLU A 124 12.08 -16.51 16.59
C GLU A 124 13.59 -16.45 16.80
N ARG A 125 14.13 -15.23 16.88
CA ARG A 125 15.55 -14.88 17.05
C ARG A 125 16.42 -15.27 15.87
N SER A 126 15.81 -15.53 14.72
CA SER A 126 16.50 -15.89 13.49
C SER A 126 16.64 -14.66 12.62
N VAL A 127 17.86 -14.28 12.29
CA VAL A 127 18.10 -13.16 11.36
C VAL A 127 17.46 -13.42 9.98
N PHE A 128 17.39 -14.68 9.55
CA PHE A 128 16.69 -15.06 8.33
C PHE A 128 15.20 -14.69 8.35
N ARG A 129 14.59 -14.52 9.53
CA ARG A 129 13.20 -14.15 9.68
C ARG A 129 12.96 -12.72 9.23
N ASP A 130 13.80 -11.79 9.68
CA ASP A 130 13.73 -10.38 9.33
C ASP A 130 14.05 -10.14 7.85
N LEU A 131 15.04 -10.86 7.30
CA LEU A 131 15.31 -10.85 5.86
C LEU A 131 14.10 -11.30 5.03
N LYS A 132 13.30 -12.26 5.54
CA LYS A 132 12.06 -12.69 4.88
C LYS A 132 10.95 -11.66 5.02
N TYR A 133 10.83 -10.95 6.14
CA TYR A 133 9.91 -9.83 6.28
C TYR A 133 10.24 -8.68 5.33
N ILE A 134 11.53 -8.33 5.21
CA ILE A 134 12.03 -7.36 4.23
C ILE A 134 11.65 -7.79 2.81
N THR A 135 11.89 -9.05 2.46
CA THR A 135 11.55 -9.58 1.13
C THR A 135 10.05 -9.44 0.83
N ALA A 136 9.19 -9.74 1.81
CA ALA A 136 7.75 -9.59 1.67
C ALA A 136 7.32 -8.12 1.50
N ALA A 137 7.89 -7.21 2.31
CA ALA A 137 7.62 -5.78 2.22
C ALA A 137 8.10 -5.19 0.88
N GLN A 138 9.29 -5.57 0.40
CA GLN A 138 9.77 -5.17 -0.93
C GLN A 138 8.88 -5.69 -2.07
N SER A 139 8.33 -6.90 -1.93
CA SER A 139 7.42 -7.48 -2.92
C SER A 139 6.10 -6.70 -2.98
N TYR A 140 5.59 -6.31 -1.82
CA TYR A 140 4.46 -5.39 -1.70
C TYR A 140 4.74 -4.05 -2.40
N GLN A 141 5.90 -3.46 -2.12
CA GLN A 141 6.24 -2.15 -2.65
C GLN A 141 6.43 -2.15 -4.17
N LYS A 142 6.92 -3.25 -4.74
CA LYS A 142 7.02 -3.45 -6.19
C LYS A 142 5.65 -3.56 -6.86
N TYR A 143 4.70 -4.23 -6.22
CA TYR A 143 3.31 -4.25 -6.69
C TYR A 143 2.74 -2.83 -6.73
N GLU A 144 2.87 -2.06 -5.64
CA GLU A 144 2.39 -0.68 -5.58
C GLU A 144 3.07 0.21 -6.63
N LEU A 145 4.40 0.14 -6.76
CA LEU A 145 5.15 0.88 -7.76
C LEU A 145 4.64 0.62 -9.18
N SER A 146 4.37 -0.65 -9.50
CA SER A 146 3.81 -1.04 -10.79
C SER A 146 2.41 -0.45 -10.99
N ALA A 147 1.54 -0.54 -9.97
CA ALA A 147 0.19 -0.02 -10.00
C ALA A 147 0.15 1.52 -10.14
N TYR A 148 0.97 2.25 -9.38
CA TYR A 148 1.11 3.71 -9.50
C TYR A 148 1.57 4.13 -10.89
N ARG A 149 2.59 3.47 -11.45
CA ARG A 149 3.09 3.77 -12.81
C ARG A 149 2.02 3.50 -13.86
N LYS A 150 1.31 2.36 -13.75
CA LYS A 150 0.18 2.04 -14.65
C LYS A 150 -0.90 3.12 -14.59
N LEU A 151 -1.26 3.58 -13.39
CA LEU A 151 -2.26 4.63 -13.22
C LEU A 151 -1.81 5.99 -13.79
N ALA A 152 -0.55 6.35 -13.61
CA ALA A 152 0.02 7.56 -14.21
C ALA A 152 -0.03 7.54 -15.74
N GLU A 153 0.20 6.36 -16.35
CA GLU A 153 0.09 6.15 -17.80
C GLU A 153 -1.36 6.19 -18.29
N LEU A 154 -2.29 5.53 -17.59
CA LEU A 154 -3.69 5.46 -17.98
C LEU A 154 -4.47 6.77 -17.77
N ALA A 155 -4.06 7.59 -16.79
CA ALA A 155 -4.83 8.77 -16.38
C ALA A 155 -5.12 9.75 -17.54
N PRO A 156 -4.15 10.15 -18.39
CA PRO A 156 -4.43 11.02 -19.54
C PRO A 156 -5.35 10.36 -20.58
N GLU A 157 -5.19 9.06 -20.85
CA GLU A 157 -6.03 8.32 -21.80
C GLU A 157 -7.48 8.17 -21.31
N ALA A 158 -7.66 8.10 -20.00
CA ALA A 158 -8.95 8.04 -19.33
C ALA A 158 -9.65 9.42 -19.23
N GLY A 159 -8.97 10.51 -19.60
CA GLY A 159 -9.49 11.88 -19.55
C GLY A 159 -9.19 12.63 -18.24
N TYR A 160 -8.24 12.16 -17.43
CA TYR A 160 -7.87 12.73 -16.13
C TYR A 160 -6.37 13.09 -16.05
N PRO A 161 -5.82 13.91 -16.95
CA PRO A 161 -4.39 14.24 -16.96
C PRO A 161 -3.89 14.85 -15.63
N GLU A 162 -4.74 15.58 -14.91
CA GLU A 162 -4.43 16.14 -13.59
C GLU A 162 -4.24 15.07 -12.50
N ALA A 163 -4.85 13.89 -12.65
CA ALA A 163 -4.66 12.78 -11.72
C ALA A 163 -3.27 12.13 -11.90
N ALA A 164 -2.68 12.21 -13.10
CA ALA A 164 -1.37 11.62 -13.39
C ALA A 164 -0.28 12.18 -12.48
N GLU A 165 -0.30 13.50 -12.21
CA GLU A 165 0.67 14.19 -11.36
C GLU A 165 0.58 13.75 -9.89
N LEU A 166 -0.60 13.31 -9.43
CA LEU A 166 -0.82 12.86 -8.04
C LEU A 166 -0.21 11.49 -7.74
N PHE A 167 0.10 10.70 -8.76
CA PHE A 167 0.75 9.40 -8.59
C PHE A 167 2.27 9.49 -8.48
N THR A 168 2.89 10.56 -9.00
CA THR A 168 4.35 10.73 -9.02
C THR A 168 4.99 10.67 -7.64
N PRO A 169 4.49 11.36 -6.58
CA PRO A 169 5.05 11.21 -5.24
C PRO A 169 5.00 9.76 -4.74
N GLY A 170 3.88 9.06 -4.95
CA GLY A 170 3.75 7.65 -4.60
C GLY A 170 4.78 6.76 -5.29
N ILE A 171 5.09 7.01 -6.57
CA ILE A 171 6.15 6.30 -7.30
C ILE A 171 7.50 6.47 -6.60
N PHE A 172 7.90 7.71 -6.28
CA PHE A 172 9.17 7.98 -5.62
C PHE A 172 9.24 7.40 -4.21
N GLU A 173 8.18 7.57 -3.43
CA GLU A 173 8.07 7.02 -2.07
C GLU A 173 8.16 5.48 -2.08
N CYS A 174 7.58 4.82 -3.10
CA CYS A 174 7.74 3.38 -3.31
C CYS A 174 9.20 2.99 -3.62
N GLU A 175 9.87 3.75 -4.50
CA GLU A 175 11.26 3.49 -4.88
C GLU A 175 12.22 3.66 -3.70
N GLU A 176 12.07 4.75 -2.94
CA GLU A 176 12.85 5.02 -1.73
C GLU A 176 12.65 3.92 -0.69
N THR A 177 11.40 3.54 -0.41
CA THR A 177 11.08 2.43 0.52
C THR A 177 11.77 1.12 0.11
N ILE A 178 11.84 0.79 -1.19
CA ILE A 178 12.53 -0.41 -1.68
C ILE A 178 14.03 -0.34 -1.39
N LEU A 179 14.64 0.83 -1.59
CA LEU A 179 16.07 1.06 -1.35
C LEU A 179 16.39 1.01 0.14
N ASP A 180 15.60 1.68 0.98
CA ASP A 180 15.77 1.69 2.44
C ASP A 180 15.71 0.27 3.01
N LEU A 181 14.74 -0.52 2.56
CA LEU A 181 14.63 -1.93 2.94
C LEU A 181 15.81 -2.78 2.45
N ALA A 182 16.40 -2.45 1.29
CA ALA A 182 17.58 -3.14 0.78
C ALA A 182 18.84 -2.81 1.60
N ASP A 183 18.99 -1.55 2.01
CA ASP A 183 20.09 -1.12 2.85
C ASP A 183 20.01 -1.74 4.25
N ILE A 184 18.81 -1.81 4.84
CA ILE A 184 18.58 -2.54 6.10
C ILE A 184 18.89 -4.04 5.94
N SER A 185 18.46 -4.65 4.83
CA SER A 185 18.77 -6.07 4.55
C SER A 185 20.28 -6.31 4.56
N LYS A 186 21.04 -5.45 3.89
CA LYS A 186 22.50 -5.56 3.84
C LYS A 186 23.13 -5.35 5.21
N TRP A 187 22.66 -4.37 5.97
CA TRP A 187 23.15 -4.12 7.32
C TRP A 187 22.93 -5.32 8.24
N ILE A 188 21.74 -5.93 8.19
CA ILE A 188 21.40 -7.15 8.94
C ILE A 188 22.31 -8.33 8.55
N GLU A 189 22.62 -8.49 7.25
CA GLU A 189 23.54 -9.53 6.78
C GLU A 189 24.98 -9.32 7.27
N ASP A 190 25.44 -8.07 7.27
CA ASP A 190 26.78 -7.70 7.73
C ASP A 190 26.92 -7.85 9.27
N ASP A 191 25.88 -7.55 10.05
CA ASP A 191 25.84 -7.77 11.50
C ASP A 191 26.07 -9.25 11.87
N VAL A 192 25.38 -10.16 11.17
CA VAL A 192 25.58 -11.62 11.33
C VAL A 192 27.00 -12.04 10.98
N ALA A 193 27.59 -11.43 9.95
CA ALA A 193 28.94 -11.78 9.49
C ALA A 193 30.03 -11.32 10.47
N THR A 194 29.80 -10.22 11.19
CA THR A 194 30.77 -9.63 12.11
C THR A 194 30.65 -10.16 13.54
N GLY A 195 29.48 -10.66 13.96
CA GLY A 195 29.28 -11.36 15.23
C GLY A 195 29.38 -10.44 16.46
N GLU A 196 29.18 -9.14 16.29
CA GLU A 196 29.12 -8.21 17.41
C GLU A 196 27.76 -8.38 18.13
N PRO A 197 27.73 -8.59 19.45
CA PRO A 197 26.48 -8.68 20.19
C PRO A 197 25.85 -7.29 20.38
N GLN A 198 24.54 -7.19 20.10
CA GLN A 198 23.70 -6.04 20.49
C GLN A 198 23.52 -5.95 22.01
#